data_AF-A0A4U0FC66-F1
#
_entry.id   AF-A0A4U0FC66-F1
#
_cell.length_a   1.000
_cell.length_b   1.000
_cell.length_c   1.000
_cell.angle_alpha   90.00
_cell.angle_beta   90.00
_cell.angle_gamma   90.00
#
_symmetry.space_group_name_H-M   'P 1'
#
loop_
_entity.id
_entity.type
_entity.pdbx_description
1 polymer ?
#
loop_
_entity_poly.entity_id
_entity_poly.type
_entity_poly.pdbx_seq_one_letter_code
_entity_poly.pdbx_strand_id
1 'polypeptide(L)' 'MAISKERFYELLEQLSEKDLELVSELMERLSQTSTKRVIPLDDEPTTEDDLESIRKAHDAYLKGDLISLKDVEDELRN' A
#
# COMPACT_ATOMS: atom_id res chain seq x y z
N MET A 1 -8.51 7.34 -4.18
CA MET A 1 -9.35 6.37 -3.43
C MET A 1 -9.25 6.66 -1.93
N ALA A 2 -10.35 6.97 -1.26
CA ALA A 2 -10.36 7.09 0.19
C ALA A 2 -10.75 5.72 0.77
N ILE A 3 -9.80 5.01 1.36
CA ILE A 3 -10.09 3.79 2.14
C ILE A 3 -10.91 4.25 3.34
N SER A 4 -12.03 3.58 3.64
CA SER A 4 -12.83 3.91 4.82
C SER A 4 -12.01 3.63 6.08
N LYS A 5 -12.24 4.40 7.15
CA LYS A 5 -11.56 4.18 8.43
C LYS A 5 -11.74 2.74 8.92
N GLU A 6 -12.94 2.19 8.74
CA GLU A 6 -13.29 0.80 9.08
C GLU A 6 -12.40 -0.20 8.33
N ARG A 7 -12.27 -0.04 7.01
CA ARG A 7 -11.44 -0.92 6.19
C ARG A 7 -9.95 -0.83 6.56
N PHE A 8 -9.50 0.34 6.98
CA PHE A 8 -8.13 0.51 7.47
C PHE A 8 -7.88 -0.25 8.79
N TYR A 9 -8.82 -0.21 9.73
CA TYR A 9 -8.70 -0.98 10.98
C TYR A 9 -8.76 -2.49 10.75
N GLU A 10 -9.62 -2.97 9.85
CA GLU A 10 -9.64 -4.40 9.49
C GLU A 10 -8.29 -4.90 8.95
N LEU A 11 -7.61 -4.08 8.15
CA LEU A 11 -6.29 -4.42 7.60
C LEU A 11 -5.21 -4.42 8.68
N LEU A 12 -5.28 -3.50 9.64
CA LEU A 12 -4.38 -3.46 10.79
C LEU A 12 -4.55 -4.68 11.71
N GLU A 13 -5.79 -5.12 11.94
CA GLU A 13 -6.10 -6.29 12.78
C GLU A 13 -5.61 -7.61 12.18
N GLN A 14 -5.39 -7.67 10.86
CA GLN A 14 -4.87 -8.86 10.17
C GLN A 14 -3.35 -9.01 10.26
N LEU A 15 -2.64 -7.98 10.76
CA LEU A 15 -1.18 -7.98 10.88
C LEU A 15 -0.73 -8.66 12.17
N SER A 16 0.39 -9.40 12.12
CA SER A 16 1.01 -9.92 13.33
C SER A 16 1.74 -8.80 14.10
N GLU A 17 2.04 -9.00 15.40
CA GLU A 17 2.80 -8.03 16.19
C GLU A 17 4.15 -7.64 15.55
N LYS A 18 4.81 -8.60 14.90
CA LYS A 18 6.06 -8.37 14.18
C LYS A 18 5.87 -7.50 12.94
N ASP A 19 4.74 -7.68 12.24
CA ASP A 19 4.41 -6.87 11.06
C ASP A 19 3.98 -5.46 11.46
N LEU A 20 3.34 -5.30 12.63
CA LEU A 20 3.01 -3.98 13.19
C LEU A 20 4.26 -3.16 13.50
N GLU A 21 5.31 -3.79 14.04
CA GLU A 21 6.60 -3.13 14.29
C GLU A 21 7.21 -2.63 12.96
N LEU A 22 7.24 -3.47 11.94
CA LEU A 22 7.74 -3.12 10.60
C LEU A 22 6.93 -1.98 9.97
N VAL A 23 5.60 -2.05 10.02
CA VAL A 23 4.71 -1.01 9.49
C VAL A 23 4.90 0.30 10.25
N SER A 24 5.11 0.25 11.57
CA SER A 24 5.37 1.44 12.38
C SER A 24 6.68 2.13 11.99
N GLU A 25 7.75 1.37 11.77
CA GLU A 25 9.05 1.89 11.33
C GLU A 25 8.96 2.50 9.92
N LEU A 26 8.24 1.84 9.01
CA LEU A 26 8.02 2.33 7.65
C LEU A 26 7.19 3.63 7.64
N MET A 27 6.12 3.69 8.43
CA MET A 27 5.30 4.90 8.60
C MET A 27 6.10 6.03 9.23
N GLU A 28 6.95 5.74 10.21
CA GLU A 28 7.81 6.73 10.83
C GLU A 28 8.80 7.31 9.81
N ARG A 29 9.49 6.47 9.04
CA ARG A 29 10.39 6.90 7.95
C ARG A 29 9.68 7.71 6.87
N LEU A 30 8.48 7.30 6.47
CA LEU A 30 7.64 8.05 5.53
C LEU A 30 7.24 9.41 6.11
N SER A 31 6.88 9.48 7.40
CA SER A 31 6.48 10.72 8.08
C SER A 31 7.65 11.70 8.26
N GLN A 32 8.87 11.18 8.44
CA GLN A 32 10.09 11.96 8.54
C GLN A 32 10.55 12.53 7.19
N THR A 33 9.97 12.06 6.08
CA THR A 33 10.16 12.68 4.77
C THR A 33 9.52 14.05 4.79
N SER A 34 10.33 15.10 4.58
CA SER A 34 9.97 16.49 4.91
C SER A 34 8.54 16.90 4.52
N THR A 35 7.82 17.49 5.48
CA THR A 35 6.51 18.17 5.33
C THR A 35 6.49 19.28 4.27
N LYS A 36 7.63 19.57 3.64
CA LYS A 36 7.81 20.52 2.53
C LYS A 36 7.90 19.86 1.15
N ARG A 37 7.84 18.53 1.04
CA ARG A 37 7.53 17.92 -0.27
C ARG A 37 6.09 18.22 -0.56
N VAL A 38 5.86 19.12 -1.52
CA VAL A 38 4.61 19.16 -2.27
C VAL A 38 4.53 17.79 -2.91
N ILE A 39 3.74 16.89 -2.32
CA ILE A 39 3.34 15.67 -3.01
C ILE A 39 2.60 16.21 -4.23
N PRO A 40 3.11 16.00 -5.46
CA PRO A 40 2.34 16.38 -6.64
C PRO A 40 1.04 15.59 -6.53
N LEU A 41 -0.04 16.31 -6.26
CA LEU A 41 -1.36 15.74 -6.35
C LEU A 41 -1.52 15.34 -7.81
N ASP A 42 -1.96 14.11 -8.01
CA ASP A 42 -2.32 13.64 -9.34
C ASP A 42 -3.57 14.43 -9.76
N ASP A 43 -3.33 15.50 -10.52
CA ASP A 43 -4.37 16.35 -11.09
C ASP A 43 -4.92 15.75 -12.40
N GLU A 44 -4.42 14.57 -12.83
CA GLU A 44 -4.92 13.89 -14.02
C GLU A 44 -6.31 13.28 -13.73
N PRO A 45 -7.26 13.41 -14.67
CA PRO A 45 -8.56 12.78 -14.52
C PRO A 45 -8.39 11.26 -14.55
N THR A 46 -9.08 10.55 -13.67
CA THR A 46 -9.10 9.08 -13.69
C THR A 46 -9.62 8.59 -15.04
N THR A 47 -8.76 7.90 -15.78
CA THR A 47 -9.06 7.38 -17.12
C THR A 47 -9.65 5.97 -17.06
N GLU A 48 -10.18 5.49 -18.18
CA GLU A 48 -10.65 4.09 -18.27
C GLU A 48 -9.51 3.08 -18.09
N ASP A 49 -8.27 3.45 -18.45
CA ASP A 49 -7.09 2.59 -18.29
C ASP A 49 -6.72 2.42 -16.80
N ASP A 50 -6.87 3.48 -16.01
CA ASP A 50 -6.70 3.42 -14.55
C ASP A 50 -7.74 2.49 -13.92
N LEU A 51 -9.00 2.56 -14.37
CA LEU A 51 -10.07 1.69 -13.90
C LEU A 51 -9.84 0.24 -14.29
N GLU A 52 -9.32 -0.03 -15.48
CA GLU A 52 -8.95 -1.38 -15.93
C GLU A 52 -7.78 -1.94 -15.12
N SER A 53 -6.78 -1.10 -14.84
CA SER A 53 -5.61 -1.45 -14.04
C SER A 53 -6.00 -1.80 -12.60
N ILE A 54 -6.89 -1.04 -11.98
CA ILE A 54 -7.42 -1.33 -10.63
C ILE A 54 -8.18 -2.67 -10.63
N ARG A 55 -9.00 -2.94 -11.65
CA ARG A 55 -9.72 -4.21 -11.77
C ARG A 55 -8.77 -5.40 -11.93
N LYS A 56 -7.74 -5.28 -12.79
CA LYS A 56 -6.71 -6.32 -12.94
C LYS A 56 -5.97 -6.58 -11.64
N ALA A 57 -5.60 -5.55 -10.90
CA ALA A 57 -4.93 -5.69 -9.61
C ALA A 57 -5.82 -6.41 -8.57
N HIS A 58 -7.11 -6.06 -8.52
CA HIS A 58 -8.08 -6.71 -7.65
C HIS A 58 -8.29 -8.18 -8.02
N ASP A 59 -8.38 -8.49 -9.32
CA ASP A 59 -8.51 -9.87 -9.79
C ASP A 59 -7.24 -10.69 -9.52
N ALA A 60 -6.05 -10.09 -9.67
CA ALA A 60 -4.79 -10.73 -9.32
C ALA A 60 -4.67 -10.99 -7.80
N TYR A 61 -5.12 -10.05 -6.97
CA TYR A 61 -5.24 -10.23 -5.52
C TYR A 61 -6.12 -11.43 -5.18
N LEU A 62 -7.31 -11.51 -5.77
CA LEU A 62 -8.25 -12.61 -5.54
C LEU A 62 -7.71 -13.97 -6.04
N LYS A 63 -6.92 -13.96 -7.12
CA LYS A 63 -6.28 -15.17 -7.66
C LYS A 63 -5.04 -15.61 -6.89
N GLY A 64 -4.49 -14.75 -6.04
CA GLY A 64 -3.23 -15.01 -5.32
C GLY A 64 -1.99 -14.90 -6.21
N ASP A 65 -2.09 -14.24 -7.38
CA ASP A 65 -1.00 -14.04 -8.34
C ASP A 65 -0.11 -12.83 -7.97
N LEU A 66 -0.36 -12.19 -6.82
CA LEU A 66 0.42 -11.06 -6.35
C LEU A 66 1.71 -11.49 -5.67
N ILE A 67 2.68 -10.60 -5.71
CA ILE A 67 3.98 -10.73 -5.05
C ILE A 67 3.75 -10.91 -3.55
N SER A 68 4.33 -11.96 -2.97
CA SER A 68 4.16 -12.24 -1.56
C SER A 68 5.01 -11.29 -0.71
N LEU A 69 4.60 -11.05 0.54
CA LEU A 69 5.38 -10.25 1.49
C LEU A 69 6.82 -10.76 1.67
N LYS A 70 7.05 -12.07 1.52
CA LYS A 70 8.39 -12.67 1.55
C LYS A 70 9.25 -12.22 0.38
N ASP A 71 8.68 -12.17 -0.82
CA ASP A 71 9.41 -11.74 -2.02
C ASP A 71 9.84 -10.26 -1.90
N VAL A 72 9.01 -9.44 -1.25
CA VAL A 72 9.33 -8.03 -0.94
C VAL A 72 10.40 -7.92 0.15
N GLU A 73 10.37 -8.77 1.18
CA GLU A 73 11.43 -8.81 2.20
C GLU A 73 12.80 -9.19 1.61
N ASP A 74 12.84 -10.15 0.69
CA ASP A 74 14.06 -10.60 0.03
C ASP A 74 14.65 -9.54 -0.91
N GLU A 75 13.82 -8.74 -1.58
CA GLU A 75 14.28 -7.60 -2.40
C GLU A 75 14.78 -6.42 -1.55
N LEU A 76 14.15 -6.12 -0.41
CA LEU A 76 14.53 -4.98 0.43
C LEU A 76 15.76 -5.23 1.31
N ARG A 77 16.15 -6.49 1.50
CA ARG A 77 17.30 -6.88 2.33
C ARG A 77 18.57 -7.19 1.53
N ASN A 78 18.52 -7.13 0.20
CA ASN A 78 19.70 -7.09 -0.70
C ASN A 78 20.13 -5.65 -1.00
#